data_AF-A0A7W0ELT6-F1
#
_entry.id   AF-A0A7W0ELT6-F1
#
_cell.length_a   1.000
_cell.length_b   1.000
_cell.length_c   1.000
_cell.angle_alpha   90.00
_cell.angle_beta   90.00
_cell.angle_gamma   90.00
#
_symmetry.space_group_name_H-M   'P 1'
#
loop_
_entity.id
_entity.type
_entity.pdbx_description
1 polymer ?
#
loop_
_entity_poly.entity_id
_entity_poly.type
_entity_poly.pdbx_seq_one_letter_code
_entity_poly.pdbx_strand_id
1 'polypeptide(L)'
;MKNDFRTWGPILPLLILVLFSTACVKQILPGRSMSSPAVAGETRLKELLGALDKDLVTPMVVAPPVAVPEGAPMTLTLQDAVLTGLERNQSFNVERLEPAISRTGEEVELAAFDPALTGSASQTHGQETGGQSSLRSMLSNTGVSDDAETTRVGLGLSQATTLGATVALNVDEAKQKSDVNDSSVKLGSWDLTVTQALLQGRGPSVTLARLRQSRLDTEMSLYEVQGAAEALVSQIEQGYWDVVLAGRSLDIYEQSLAIARQQVEEVVERIKVGVLAESEAAAAESEAAARAEQLVTAKGILVKARLNLLRMVNPAGPADWQAVVVLPDVPELPPDMALDGVESHVSLALAKRPDLNQARLQVRRRDLDVVQTRNGLLPKLDLFVSLGGSRYTQSVSGTPDETDNQKAYAGGLTLELPLGNRAAKARHAAAGWSLDQAGHAMANMEQLVQVDVRSAYVDVEQFLAQVKAAEATRVLREKTFAIEQEKFRLGRSTTLLVAQAQRDMVASQIGQAEAVIGVRKALTSLYRLEGSLLSHRGVIP
;
A
#
# COMPACT_ATOMS: atom_id res chain seq x y z
N MET A 1 -49.61 16.86 -6.96
CA MET A 1 -48.81 16.33 -8.09
C MET A 1 -47.73 15.45 -7.49
N LYS A 2 -47.79 14.15 -7.84
CA LYS A 2 -46.80 13.04 -7.71
C LYS A 2 -45.87 12.99 -6.49
N ASN A 3 -46.18 11.99 -5.65
CA ASN A 3 -45.30 11.22 -4.77
C ASN A 3 -43.98 10.81 -5.44
N ASP A 4 -42.90 10.70 -4.66
CA ASP A 4 -42.29 9.38 -4.46
C ASP A 4 -41.33 9.34 -3.24
N PHE A 5 -41.67 8.42 -2.35
CA PHE A 5 -40.85 7.85 -1.28
C PHE A 5 -39.85 6.87 -1.91
N ARG A 6 -38.58 6.86 -1.48
CA ARG A 6 -37.84 5.60 -1.36
C ARG A 6 -36.69 5.65 -0.36
N THR A 7 -36.81 4.73 0.58
CA THR A 7 -35.98 4.43 1.74
C THR A 7 -34.87 3.42 1.42
N TRP A 8 -33.72 3.61 2.07
CA TRP A 8 -32.88 2.63 2.79
C TRP A 8 -32.78 1.17 2.28
N GLY A 9 -31.53 0.69 2.15
CA GLY A 9 -31.20 -0.74 2.19
C GLY A 9 -29.86 -0.96 2.90
N PRO A 10 -29.80 -1.90 3.84
CA PRO A 10 -28.73 -2.91 3.81
C PRO A 10 -29.25 -4.32 4.18
N ILE A 11 -28.51 -5.39 3.82
CA ILE A 11 -28.28 -6.66 4.55
C ILE A 11 -27.45 -7.66 3.70
N LEU A 12 -26.39 -8.20 4.35
CA LEU A 12 -25.43 -9.29 4.05
C LEU A 12 -26.08 -10.71 3.86
N PRO A 13 -25.35 -11.86 3.75
CA PRO A 13 -24.21 -12.28 2.90
C PRO A 13 -24.40 -13.69 2.24
N LEU A 14 -23.43 -14.11 1.41
CA LEU A 14 -23.34 -15.42 0.72
C LEU A 14 -22.69 -16.50 1.61
N LEU A 15 -23.20 -17.74 1.56
CA LEU A 15 -22.65 -18.92 2.25
C LEU A 15 -22.47 -20.12 1.29
N ILE A 16 -21.40 -20.86 1.57
CA ILE A 16 -20.71 -21.98 0.91
C ILE A 16 -21.56 -23.25 0.74
N LEU A 17 -21.38 -24.02 -0.36
CA LEU A 17 -21.35 -25.50 -0.30
C LEU A 17 -20.64 -26.16 -1.50
N VAL A 18 -19.59 -26.93 -1.19
CA VAL A 18 -18.87 -27.91 -2.02
C VAL A 18 -19.42 -29.29 -1.69
N LEU A 19 -19.71 -30.16 -2.67
CA LEU A 19 -19.75 -31.61 -2.48
C LEU A 19 -19.37 -32.41 -3.74
N PHE A 20 -18.84 -33.59 -3.47
CA PHE A 20 -17.98 -34.49 -4.23
C PHE A 20 -18.74 -35.61 -4.99
N SER A 21 -18.06 -36.22 -5.96
CA SER A 21 -17.90 -37.68 -6.15
C SER A 21 -18.91 -38.56 -6.93
N THR A 22 -18.39 -39.13 -8.03
CA THR A 22 -18.40 -40.52 -8.57
C THR A 22 -19.66 -41.42 -8.54
N ALA A 23 -19.98 -42.06 -9.66
CA ALA A 23 -19.61 -43.46 -9.99
C ALA A 23 -20.60 -44.19 -10.93
N CYS A 24 -20.03 -45.05 -11.79
CA CYS A 24 -20.59 -46.29 -12.39
C CYS A 24 -21.71 -46.22 -13.45
N VAL A 25 -21.88 -47.13 -14.43
CA VAL A 25 -21.09 -48.10 -15.24
C VAL A 25 -22.13 -49.05 -15.87
N LYS A 26 -21.89 -49.51 -17.12
CA LYS A 26 -22.51 -50.67 -17.83
C LYS A 26 -23.97 -50.56 -18.29
N GLN A 27 -24.43 -51.14 -19.40
CA GLN A 27 -23.94 -51.87 -20.59
C GLN A 27 -25.21 -52.22 -21.38
N ILE A 28 -25.17 -52.43 -22.71
CA ILE A 28 -25.81 -53.55 -23.45
C ILE A 28 -25.68 -53.32 -24.98
N LEU A 29 -25.10 -54.35 -25.63
CA LEU A 29 -24.84 -54.63 -27.07
C LEU A 29 -26.12 -55.21 -27.76
N PRO A 30 -26.15 -55.78 -29.01
CA PRO A 30 -25.09 -56.13 -30.00
C PRO A 30 -25.38 -55.77 -31.49
N GLY A 31 -24.39 -55.73 -32.40
CA GLY A 31 -23.97 -56.83 -33.33
C GLY A 31 -24.58 -56.64 -34.74
N ARG A 32 -23.85 -56.58 -35.87
CA ARG A 32 -23.12 -57.65 -36.56
C ARG A 32 -22.33 -57.11 -37.78
N SER A 33 -21.28 -57.84 -38.15
CA SER A 33 -20.24 -57.65 -39.19
C SER A 33 -20.70 -57.63 -40.66
N MET A 34 -19.89 -57.03 -41.56
CA MET A 34 -19.44 -57.68 -42.80
C MET A 34 -18.19 -57.00 -43.44
N SER A 35 -17.53 -57.76 -44.29
CA SER A 35 -16.13 -57.82 -44.76
C SER A 35 -15.62 -56.79 -45.79
N SER A 36 -14.28 -56.70 -45.86
CA SER A 36 -13.39 -56.07 -46.88
C SER A 36 -13.60 -56.59 -48.33
N PRO A 37 -13.13 -55.90 -49.39
CA PRO A 37 -11.72 -56.00 -49.83
C PRO A 37 -11.06 -54.67 -50.27
N ALA A 38 -9.74 -54.63 -50.14
CA ALA A 38 -8.83 -53.68 -50.76
C ALA A 38 -8.64 -53.97 -52.26
N VAL A 39 -8.53 -52.91 -53.09
CA VAL A 39 -7.69 -52.72 -54.31
C VAL A 39 -8.23 -51.47 -55.02
N ALA A 40 -7.75 -50.27 -54.65
CA ALA A 40 -7.93 -49.01 -55.41
C ALA A 40 -7.10 -47.83 -54.85
N GLY A 41 -6.07 -48.08 -54.02
CA GLY A 41 -5.39 -47.03 -53.24
C GLY A 41 -4.07 -46.50 -53.80
N GLU A 42 -3.40 -47.24 -54.68
CA GLU A 42 -2.00 -46.92 -55.02
C GLU A 42 -1.83 -45.92 -56.18
N THR A 43 -2.87 -45.69 -56.98
CA THR A 43 -2.79 -44.77 -58.13
C THR A 43 -3.09 -43.31 -57.77
N ARG A 44 -3.79 -43.05 -56.65
CA ARG A 44 -4.11 -41.68 -56.20
C ARG A 44 -3.04 -41.02 -55.33
N LEU A 45 -2.10 -41.79 -54.77
CA LEU A 45 -1.03 -41.23 -53.94
C LEU A 45 0.09 -40.57 -54.78
N LYS A 46 0.35 -41.06 -56.00
CA LYS A 46 1.38 -40.49 -56.89
C LYS A 46 0.93 -39.19 -57.59
N GLU A 47 -0.36 -39.04 -57.87
CA GLU A 47 -0.91 -37.76 -58.38
C GLU A 47 -1.00 -36.68 -57.29
N LEU A 48 -1.26 -37.06 -56.03
CA LEU A 48 -1.29 -36.09 -54.92
C LEU A 48 0.11 -35.69 -54.43
N LEU A 49 1.13 -36.55 -54.58
CA LEU A 49 2.52 -36.22 -54.22
C LEU A 49 3.25 -35.39 -55.30
N GLY A 50 2.80 -35.43 -56.55
CA GLY A 50 3.38 -34.62 -57.64
C GLY A 50 2.97 -33.14 -57.66
N ALA A 51 1.95 -32.76 -56.87
CA ALA A 51 1.44 -31.39 -56.79
C ALA A 51 1.95 -30.61 -55.56
N LEU A 52 2.84 -31.19 -54.74
CA LEU A 52 3.32 -30.60 -53.48
C LEU A 52 4.74 -30.00 -53.55
N ASP A 53 5.38 -29.99 -54.72
CA ASP A 53 6.83 -29.75 -54.83
C ASP A 53 7.24 -28.41 -55.48
N LYS A 54 6.38 -27.38 -55.46
CA LYS A 54 6.77 -26.02 -55.95
C LYS A 54 6.32 -24.80 -55.14
N ASP A 55 5.52 -24.96 -54.09
CA ASP A 55 4.97 -23.82 -53.32
C ASP A 55 5.40 -23.78 -51.82
N LEU A 56 6.39 -24.59 -51.41
CA LEU A 56 6.89 -24.60 -50.02
C LEU A 56 8.07 -23.66 -49.74
N VAL A 57 8.31 -22.68 -50.61
CA VAL A 57 9.14 -21.51 -50.28
C VAL A 57 8.22 -20.29 -50.26
N THR A 58 7.28 -20.28 -49.32
CA THR A 58 6.71 -19.01 -48.88
C THR A 58 7.83 -18.27 -48.14
N PRO A 59 8.15 -17.00 -48.47
CA PRO A 59 9.00 -16.21 -47.60
C PRO A 59 8.30 -16.17 -46.25
N MET A 60 9.01 -16.65 -45.22
CA MET A 60 8.60 -16.65 -43.83
C MET A 60 7.92 -15.30 -43.55
N VAL A 61 6.61 -15.30 -43.27
CA VAL A 61 5.90 -14.09 -42.87
C VAL A 61 6.53 -13.66 -41.56
N VAL A 62 7.51 -12.77 -41.66
CA VAL A 62 8.15 -12.10 -40.52
C VAL A 62 7.01 -11.35 -39.85
N ALA A 63 6.58 -11.82 -38.68
CA ALA A 63 5.69 -11.06 -37.82
C ALA A 63 6.27 -9.64 -37.69
N PRO A 64 5.44 -8.58 -37.75
CA PRO A 64 5.96 -7.22 -37.73
C PRO A 64 6.93 -7.08 -36.55
N PRO A 65 8.15 -6.55 -36.79
CA PRO A 65 9.16 -6.47 -35.75
C PRO A 65 8.59 -5.70 -34.56
N VAL A 66 8.88 -6.16 -33.34
CA VAL A 66 8.64 -5.37 -32.14
C VAL A 66 9.41 -4.07 -32.34
N ALA A 67 8.69 -3.00 -32.70
CA ALA A 67 9.29 -1.74 -33.06
C ALA A 67 9.87 -1.11 -31.78
N VAL A 68 11.17 -0.86 -31.80
CA VAL A 68 11.78 0.04 -30.82
C VAL A 68 11.25 1.44 -31.15
N PRO A 69 10.66 2.17 -30.20
CA PRO A 69 10.08 3.48 -30.47
C PRO A 69 11.09 4.48 -31.03
N GLU A 70 10.72 5.25 -32.06
CA GLU A 70 11.56 6.30 -32.70
C GLU A 70 11.33 7.71 -32.10
N GLY A 71 10.91 7.79 -30.84
CA GLY A 71 10.67 9.08 -30.16
C GLY A 71 11.95 9.86 -29.88
N ALA A 72 11.83 11.15 -29.58
CA ALA A 72 12.98 12.00 -29.23
C ALA A 72 13.82 11.38 -28.09
N PRO A 73 15.16 11.47 -28.13
CA PRO A 73 16.00 10.89 -27.11
C PRO A 73 15.84 11.63 -25.77
N MET A 74 15.46 10.89 -24.73
CA MET A 74 15.41 11.36 -23.36
C MET A 74 16.65 10.81 -22.64
N THR A 75 17.58 11.70 -22.29
CA THR A 75 18.73 11.32 -21.46
C THR A 75 18.28 11.30 -20.00
N LEU A 76 18.53 10.20 -19.31
CA LEU A 76 18.12 10.02 -17.92
C LEU A 76 19.28 9.43 -17.13
N THR A 77 19.87 10.23 -16.24
CA THR A 77 20.83 9.71 -15.25
C THR A 77 20.08 8.99 -14.13
N LEU A 78 20.76 8.13 -13.38
CA LEU A 78 20.20 7.45 -12.22
C LEU A 78 19.62 8.45 -11.21
N GLN A 79 20.34 9.55 -10.98
CA GLN A 79 19.92 10.60 -10.05
C GLN A 79 18.66 11.32 -10.55
N ASP A 80 18.59 11.65 -11.84
CA ASP A 80 17.41 12.28 -12.44
C ASP A 80 16.20 11.34 -12.40
N ALA A 81 16.40 10.04 -12.63
CA ALA A 81 15.35 9.03 -12.53
C ALA A 81 14.77 8.97 -11.11
N VAL A 82 15.63 8.99 -10.09
CA VAL A 82 15.24 8.97 -8.67
C VAL A 82 14.48 10.24 -8.31
N LEU A 83 15.00 11.42 -8.64
CA LEU A 83 14.36 12.70 -8.32
C LEU A 83 13.01 12.84 -9.02
N THR A 84 12.96 12.56 -10.32
CA THR A 84 11.72 12.64 -11.10
C THR A 84 10.70 11.62 -10.61
N GLY A 85 11.14 10.41 -10.25
CA GLY A 85 10.29 9.39 -9.65
C GLY A 85 9.69 9.81 -8.31
N LEU A 86 10.49 10.33 -7.39
CA LEU A 86 10.00 10.82 -6.09
C LEU A 86 9.05 12.02 -6.23
N GLU A 87 9.20 12.84 -7.27
CA GLU A 87 8.32 13.98 -7.53
C GLU A 87 6.98 13.55 -8.18
N ARG A 88 7.04 12.67 -9.18
CA ARG A 88 5.91 12.43 -10.10
C ARG A 88 5.23 11.08 -9.92
N ASN A 89 5.83 10.12 -9.23
CA ASN A 89 5.24 8.80 -9.07
C ASN A 89 3.90 8.90 -8.32
N GLN A 90 2.83 8.44 -8.95
CA GLN A 90 1.49 8.58 -8.40
C GLN A 90 1.29 7.75 -7.13
N SER A 91 1.85 6.54 -7.07
CA SER A 91 1.73 5.69 -5.88
C SER A 91 2.45 6.30 -4.68
N PHE A 92 3.64 6.87 -4.88
CA PHE A 92 4.34 7.57 -3.79
C PHE A 92 3.68 8.89 -3.41
N ASN A 93 3.11 9.62 -4.37
CA ASN A 93 2.36 10.84 -4.07
C ASN A 93 1.11 10.59 -3.21
N VAL A 94 0.52 9.38 -3.27
CA VAL A 94 -0.54 8.96 -2.34
C VAL A 94 0.03 8.81 -0.93
N GLU A 95 1.08 8.03 -0.76
CA GLU A 95 1.74 7.83 0.55
C GLU A 95 2.22 9.16 1.16
N ARG A 96 2.76 10.07 0.34
CA ARG A 96 3.25 11.39 0.77
C ARG A 96 2.18 12.26 1.44
N LEU A 97 0.90 12.02 1.18
CA LEU A 97 -0.20 12.76 1.80
C LEU A 97 -0.57 12.21 3.19
N GLU A 98 -0.18 10.99 3.53
CA GLU A 98 -0.60 10.31 4.76
C GLU A 98 -0.20 11.05 6.05
N PRO A 99 1.01 11.63 6.19
CA PRO A 99 1.37 12.40 7.38
C PRO A 99 0.52 13.67 7.55
N ALA A 100 0.13 14.30 6.44
CA ALA A 100 -0.75 15.47 6.48
C ALA A 100 -2.16 15.07 6.92
N ILE A 101 -2.66 13.91 6.45
CA ILE A 101 -3.95 13.33 6.86
C ILE A 101 -3.90 12.96 8.35
N SER A 102 -2.89 12.22 8.78
CA SER A 102 -2.72 11.81 10.18
C SER A 102 -2.64 13.01 11.14
N ARG A 103 -1.98 14.10 10.72
CA ARG A 103 -1.93 15.35 11.49
C ARG A 103 -3.31 15.97 11.72
N THR A 104 -4.26 15.83 10.79
CA THR A 104 -5.64 16.29 11.02
C THR A 104 -6.32 15.52 12.16
N GLY A 105 -5.91 14.28 12.42
CA GLY A 105 -6.33 13.51 13.59
C GLY A 105 -5.94 14.19 14.91
N GLU A 106 -4.79 14.86 14.95
CA GLU A 106 -4.38 15.61 16.15
C GLU A 106 -5.30 16.81 16.40
N GLU A 107 -5.74 17.49 15.34
CA GLU A 107 -6.69 18.60 15.43
C GLU A 107 -8.06 18.10 15.93
N VAL A 108 -8.50 16.91 15.49
CA VAL A 108 -9.73 16.28 15.99
C VAL A 108 -9.63 15.97 17.49
N GLU A 109 -8.49 15.45 17.96
CA GLU A 109 -8.27 15.19 19.39
C GLU A 109 -8.13 16.48 20.21
N LEU A 110 -7.65 17.58 19.61
CA LEU A 110 -7.67 18.91 20.23
C LEU A 110 -9.08 19.50 20.30
N ALA A 111 -9.92 19.27 19.28
CA ALA A 111 -11.29 19.76 19.23
C ALA A 111 -12.17 19.22 20.37
N ALA A 112 -11.77 18.11 21.02
CA ALA A 112 -12.41 17.64 22.24
C ALA A 112 -12.36 18.66 23.41
N PHE A 113 -11.48 19.67 23.33
CA PHE A 113 -11.35 20.76 24.30
C PHE A 113 -11.92 22.10 23.80
N ASP A 114 -12.51 22.12 22.61
CA ASP A 114 -13.16 23.32 22.07
C ASP A 114 -14.50 23.59 22.77
N PRO A 115 -14.89 24.87 22.90
CA PRO A 115 -16.19 25.21 23.46
C PRO A 115 -17.33 24.78 22.51
N ALA A 116 -18.28 24.03 23.03
CA ALA A 116 -19.47 23.58 22.32
C ALA A 116 -20.68 24.44 22.71
N LEU A 117 -21.29 25.12 21.74
CA LEU A 117 -22.58 25.79 21.87
C LEU A 117 -23.69 24.83 21.43
N THR A 118 -24.58 24.49 22.35
CA THR A 118 -25.75 23.65 22.13
C THR A 118 -27.02 24.49 22.22
N GLY A 119 -27.96 24.26 21.31
CA GLY A 119 -29.30 24.83 21.37
C GLY A 119 -30.34 23.73 21.32
N SER A 120 -31.35 23.81 22.16
CA SER A 120 -32.50 22.91 22.14
C SER A 120 -33.79 23.69 22.16
N ALA A 121 -34.78 23.21 21.40
CA ALA A 121 -36.14 23.70 21.44
C ALA A 121 -37.06 22.49 21.40
N SER A 122 -37.97 22.41 22.35
CA SER A 122 -38.92 21.30 22.42
C SER A 122 -40.30 21.83 22.80
N GLN A 123 -41.32 21.17 22.26
CA GLN A 123 -42.71 21.43 22.58
C GLN A 123 -43.33 20.09 22.93
N THR A 124 -43.98 20.03 24.08
CA THR A 124 -44.66 18.84 24.55
C THR A 124 -46.10 19.22 24.87
N HIS A 125 -47.02 18.49 24.27
CA HIS A 125 -48.44 18.58 24.57
C HIS A 125 -48.80 17.37 25.43
N GLY A 126 -49.37 17.62 26.60
CA GLY A 126 -49.81 16.60 27.54
C GLY A 126 -51.27 16.83 27.90
N GLN A 127 -52.03 15.73 27.90
CA GLN A 127 -53.37 15.69 28.48
C GLN A 127 -53.28 15.01 29.83
N GLU A 128 -53.45 15.79 30.90
CA GLU A 128 -53.53 15.25 32.25
C GLU A 128 -54.99 15.20 32.68
N THR A 129 -55.54 13.98 32.75
CA THR A 129 -56.85 13.73 33.37
C THR A 129 -56.65 13.54 34.87
N GLY A 130 -56.39 14.65 35.57
CA GLY A 130 -56.22 14.68 37.02
C GLY A 130 -57.49 15.11 37.73
N GLY A 131 -57.98 14.32 38.69
CA GLY A 131 -59.07 14.72 39.59
C GLY A 131 -58.61 15.78 40.57
N GLN A 132 -58.48 17.04 40.14
CA GLN A 132 -58.17 18.15 41.05
C GLN A 132 -59.44 18.81 41.62
N SER A 133 -59.33 19.08 42.92
CA SER A 133 -60.29 19.65 43.85
C SER A 133 -60.69 21.10 43.53
N SER A 134 -61.28 21.33 42.37
CA SER A 134 -62.14 22.50 42.17
C SER A 134 -63.53 22.19 42.72
N LEU A 135 -64.18 23.15 43.40
CA LEU A 135 -65.60 23.02 43.79
C LEU A 135 -66.45 22.60 42.57
N ARG A 136 -66.09 23.07 41.37
CA ARG A 136 -66.69 22.66 40.09
C ARG A 136 -66.57 21.15 39.85
N SER A 137 -65.39 20.55 40.02
CA SER A 137 -65.16 19.09 39.90
C SER A 137 -65.83 18.26 41.01
N MET A 138 -66.17 18.86 42.16
CA MET A 138 -66.92 18.17 43.23
C MET A 138 -68.44 18.19 43.00
N LEU A 139 -68.96 19.23 42.34
CA LEU A 139 -70.40 19.37 42.03
C LEU A 139 -70.80 18.70 40.69
N SER A 140 -69.89 18.64 39.72
CA SER A 140 -70.08 17.88 38.48
C SER A 140 -69.15 16.68 38.51
N ASN A 141 -69.68 15.46 38.62
CA ASN A 141 -68.97 14.16 38.60
C ASN A 141 -68.31 13.85 37.23
N THR A 142 -67.68 14.85 36.62
CA THR A 142 -66.97 14.82 35.34
C THR A 142 -65.54 15.22 35.63
N GLY A 143 -64.59 14.33 35.33
CA GLY A 143 -63.17 14.68 35.37
C GLY A 143 -62.90 15.87 34.45
N VAL A 144 -62.21 16.89 34.96
CA VAL A 144 -61.75 18.01 34.16
C VAL A 144 -60.46 17.57 33.48
N SER A 145 -60.46 17.51 32.15
CA SER A 145 -59.24 17.31 31.36
C SER A 145 -58.47 18.63 31.31
N ASP A 146 -57.20 18.63 31.73
CA ASP A 146 -56.29 19.75 31.52
C ASP A 146 -55.42 19.48 30.30
N ASP A 147 -55.56 20.35 29.29
CA ASP A 147 -54.67 20.42 28.14
C ASP A 147 -53.51 21.34 28.53
N ALA A 148 -52.33 20.74 28.72
CA ALA A 148 -51.11 21.46 29.07
C ALA A 148 -50.13 21.49 27.90
N GLU A 149 -49.70 22.69 27.53
CA GLU A 149 -48.70 22.91 26.50
C GLU A 149 -47.41 23.41 27.15
N THR A 150 -46.32 22.63 27.06
CA THR A 150 -45.01 23.03 27.56
C THR A 150 -44.04 23.26 26.41
N THR A 151 -43.57 24.49 26.27
CA THR A 151 -42.48 24.86 25.36
C THR A 151 -41.21 25.07 26.17
N ARG A 152 -40.10 24.44 25.78
CA ARG A 152 -38.77 24.67 26.38
C ARG A 152 -37.79 25.11 25.31
N VAL A 153 -37.03 26.15 25.59
CA VAL A 153 -35.91 26.61 24.77
C VAL A 153 -34.69 26.70 25.67
N GLY A 154 -33.59 26.09 25.26
CA GLY A 154 -32.36 26.06 26.02
C GLY A 154 -31.15 26.38 25.16
N LEU A 155 -30.22 27.15 25.70
CA LEU A 155 -28.90 27.42 25.14
C LEU A 155 -27.85 26.99 26.17
N GLY A 156 -26.87 26.21 25.73
CA GLY A 156 -25.78 25.73 26.59
C GLY A 156 -24.44 26.01 25.93
N LEU A 157 -23.46 26.44 26.70
CA LEU A 157 -22.06 26.58 26.30
C LEU A 157 -21.20 25.73 27.23
N SER A 158 -20.48 24.75 26.71
CA SER A 158 -19.65 23.86 27.53
C SER A 158 -18.24 23.70 26.98
N GLN A 159 -17.24 23.58 27.85
CA GLN A 159 -15.84 23.38 27.45
C GLN A 159 -15.14 22.44 28.43
N ALA A 160 -14.46 21.42 27.89
CA ALA A 160 -13.56 20.57 28.65
C ALA A 160 -12.14 21.17 28.69
N THR A 161 -11.45 21.02 29.82
CA THR A 161 -10.10 21.53 30.03
C THR A 161 -9.09 20.38 30.08
N THR A 162 -7.84 20.68 29.74
CA THR A 162 -6.74 19.70 29.76
C THR A 162 -6.41 19.16 31.15
N LEU A 163 -6.88 19.82 32.22
CA LEU A 163 -6.70 19.39 33.61
C LEU A 163 -7.78 18.38 34.07
N GLY A 164 -8.78 18.09 33.24
CA GLY A 164 -9.89 17.19 33.58
C GLY A 164 -11.05 17.89 34.28
N ALA A 165 -11.22 19.21 34.07
CA ALA A 165 -12.40 19.96 34.45
C ALA A 165 -13.28 20.29 33.25
N THR A 166 -14.59 20.38 33.46
CA THR A 166 -15.57 20.85 32.49
C THR A 166 -16.26 22.09 33.04
N VAL A 167 -16.34 23.14 32.23
CA VAL A 167 -17.08 24.37 32.53
C VAL A 167 -18.28 24.44 31.61
N ALA A 168 -19.49 24.61 32.17
CA ALA A 168 -20.72 24.70 31.41
C ALA A 168 -21.58 25.87 31.88
N LEU A 169 -22.13 26.63 30.95
CA LEU A 169 -23.13 27.67 31.18
C LEU A 169 -24.39 27.28 30.42
N ASN A 170 -25.49 27.05 31.13
CA ASN A 170 -26.79 26.80 30.51
C ASN A 170 -27.75 27.95 30.82
N VAL A 171 -28.62 28.25 29.87
CA VAL A 171 -29.70 29.22 29.95
C VAL A 171 -30.93 28.58 29.34
N ASP A 172 -31.98 28.42 30.13
CA ASP A 172 -33.20 27.74 29.74
C ASP A 172 -34.41 28.63 30.01
N GLU A 173 -35.40 28.55 29.13
CA GLU A 173 -36.72 29.12 29.33
C GLU A 173 -37.77 28.05 29.06
N ALA A 174 -38.57 27.75 30.08
CA ALA A 174 -39.73 26.90 29.98
C ALA A 174 -41.00 27.74 30.11
N LYS A 175 -41.90 27.64 29.13
CA LYS A 175 -43.23 28.20 29.18
C LYS A 175 -44.25 27.09 29.21
N GLN A 176 -45.04 27.03 30.27
CA GLN A 176 -46.17 26.10 30.41
C GLN A 176 -47.46 26.91 30.34
N LYS A 177 -48.40 26.47 29.50
CA LYS A 177 -49.77 26.98 29.46
C LYS A 177 -50.73 25.88 29.89
N SER A 178 -51.78 26.26 30.61
CA SER A 178 -52.86 25.38 31.01
C SER A 178 -54.20 26.03 30.66
N ASP A 179 -55.06 25.24 30.03
CA ASP A 179 -56.36 25.69 29.53
C ASP A 179 -57.43 25.74 30.63
N VAL A 180 -57.28 24.97 31.72
CA VAL A 180 -58.27 24.91 32.81
C VAL A 180 -58.39 26.22 33.59
N ASN A 181 -57.29 26.96 33.75
CA ASN A 181 -57.26 28.22 34.50
C ASN A 181 -56.81 29.43 33.67
N ASP A 182 -56.76 29.30 32.33
CA ASP A 182 -56.22 30.31 31.40
C ASP A 182 -54.95 30.98 31.96
N SER A 183 -53.98 30.12 32.31
CA SER A 183 -52.78 30.52 33.02
C SER A 183 -51.54 30.15 32.23
N SER A 184 -50.53 31.00 32.30
CA SER A 184 -49.22 30.74 31.73
C SER A 184 -48.14 30.96 32.78
N VAL A 185 -47.25 29.98 32.88
CA VAL A 185 -46.10 30.01 33.76
C VAL A 185 -44.86 30.07 32.88
N LYS A 186 -44.00 31.06 33.13
CA LYS A 186 -42.69 31.16 32.52
C LYS A 186 -41.64 30.94 33.60
N LEU A 187 -40.73 30.01 33.35
CA LEU A 187 -39.57 29.75 34.18
C LEU A 187 -38.33 29.94 33.32
N GLY A 188 -37.62 31.05 33.53
CA GLY A 188 -36.27 31.24 33.00
C GLY A 188 -35.26 30.78 34.04
N SER A 189 -34.23 30.06 33.65
CA SER A 189 -33.11 29.69 34.51
C SER A 189 -31.77 29.86 33.80
N TRP A 190 -30.73 30.13 34.57
CA TRP A 190 -29.36 30.02 34.10
C TRP A 190 -28.53 29.29 35.16
N ASP A 191 -27.56 28.49 34.74
CA ASP A 191 -26.59 27.85 35.62
C ASP A 191 -25.19 27.84 35.00
N LEU A 192 -24.19 28.22 35.80
CA LEU A 192 -22.78 28.06 35.55
C LEU A 192 -22.27 26.93 36.44
N THR A 193 -21.86 25.82 35.83
CA THR A 193 -21.36 24.63 36.51
C THR A 193 -19.89 24.39 36.16
N VAL A 194 -19.05 24.21 37.17
CA VAL A 194 -17.66 23.76 37.03
C VAL A 194 -17.53 22.40 37.70
N THR A 195 -17.13 21.39 36.94
CA THR A 195 -16.95 20.02 37.42
C THR A 195 -15.49 19.60 37.22
N GLN A 196 -14.77 19.28 38.29
CA GLN A 196 -13.36 18.86 38.26
C GLN A 196 -13.23 17.40 38.70
N ALA A 197 -12.66 16.57 37.83
CA ALA A 197 -12.30 15.21 38.19
C ALA A 197 -11.12 15.18 39.19
N LEU A 198 -11.29 14.46 40.30
CA LEU A 198 -10.29 14.33 41.37
C LEU A 198 -9.53 12.99 41.33
N LEU A 199 -10.11 11.93 40.76
CA LEU A 199 -9.52 10.58 40.68
C LEU A 199 -9.44 10.08 39.23
N GLN A 200 -10.47 9.35 38.77
CA GLN A 200 -10.59 8.94 37.36
C GLN A 200 -10.77 10.18 36.47
N GLY A 201 -10.03 10.27 35.36
CA GLY A 201 -10.06 11.42 34.44
C GLY A 201 -9.23 12.63 34.88
N ARG A 202 -8.53 12.56 36.02
CA ARG A 202 -7.71 13.67 36.51
C ARG A 202 -6.41 13.84 35.72
N GLY A 203 -6.15 15.09 35.32
CA GLY A 203 -4.83 15.56 34.90
C GLY A 203 -4.45 15.26 33.44
N PRO A 204 -3.40 15.94 32.95
CA PRO A 204 -3.02 15.94 31.53
C PRO A 204 -2.54 14.59 31.01
N SER A 205 -2.09 13.69 31.89
CA SER A 205 -1.61 12.37 31.49
C SER A 205 -2.69 11.48 30.90
N VAL A 206 -3.96 11.70 31.25
CA VAL A 206 -5.10 10.89 30.80
C VAL A 206 -5.94 11.67 29.80
N THR A 207 -6.19 12.95 30.05
CA THR A 207 -6.98 13.82 29.15
C THR A 207 -6.27 14.01 27.80
N LEU A 208 -4.94 14.24 27.79
CA LEU A 208 -4.16 14.40 26.56
C LEU A 208 -3.65 13.07 26.00
N ALA A 209 -4.02 11.93 26.58
CA ALA A 209 -3.47 10.64 26.16
C ALA A 209 -3.82 10.32 24.71
N ARG A 210 -5.05 10.61 24.27
CA ARG A 210 -5.46 10.41 22.86
C ARG A 210 -4.73 11.35 21.90
N LEU A 211 -4.56 12.62 22.27
CA LEU A 211 -3.74 13.56 21.52
C LEU A 211 -2.30 13.07 21.37
N ARG A 212 -1.70 12.54 22.45
CA ARG A 212 -0.35 11.96 22.40
C ARG A 212 -0.30 10.70 21.53
N GLN A 213 -1.34 9.88 21.52
CA GLN A 213 -1.46 8.74 20.62
C GLN A 213 -1.54 9.20 19.16
N SER A 214 -2.38 10.20 18.86
CA SER A 214 -2.49 10.77 17.52
C SER A 214 -1.17 11.38 17.04
N ARG A 215 -0.39 12.02 17.92
CA ARG A 215 0.96 12.50 17.60
C ARG A 215 1.93 11.37 17.25
N LEU A 216 1.89 10.27 18.02
CA LEU A 216 2.68 9.09 17.69
C LEU A 216 2.24 8.46 16.36
N ASP A 217 0.93 8.51 16.03
CA ASP A 217 0.42 8.05 14.73
C ASP A 217 0.94 8.94 13.58
N THR A 218 0.98 10.27 13.77
CA THR A 218 1.65 11.20 12.83
C THR A 218 3.15 10.90 12.70
N GLU A 219 3.86 10.62 13.79
CA GLU A 219 5.28 10.24 13.72
C GLU A 219 5.49 8.89 13.02
N MET A 220 4.59 7.91 13.21
CA MET A 220 4.65 6.62 12.52
C MET A 220 4.43 6.79 11.01
N SER A 221 3.44 7.58 10.58
CA SER A 221 3.19 7.86 9.16
C SER A 221 4.37 8.55 8.47
N LEU A 222 5.16 9.37 9.17
CA LEU A 222 6.40 9.93 8.62
C LEU A 222 7.42 8.83 8.27
N TYR A 223 7.61 7.85 9.16
CA TYR A 223 8.46 6.70 8.87
C TYR A 223 7.85 5.80 7.77
N GLU A 224 6.51 5.72 7.64
CA GLU A 224 5.85 5.00 6.55
C GLU A 224 6.20 5.63 5.20
N VAL A 225 6.11 6.96 5.09
CA VAL A 225 6.53 7.68 3.89
C VAL A 225 8.02 7.51 3.61
N GLN A 226 8.87 7.54 4.65
CA GLN A 226 10.30 7.30 4.47
C GLN A 226 10.56 5.88 3.92
N GLY A 227 9.90 4.86 4.47
CA GLY A 227 10.01 3.48 3.96
C GLY A 227 9.47 3.33 2.54
N ALA A 228 8.36 4.00 2.21
CA ALA A 228 7.81 4.03 0.85
C ALA A 228 8.77 4.73 -0.13
N ALA A 229 9.44 5.81 0.28
CA ALA A 229 10.46 6.49 -0.50
C ALA A 229 11.65 5.55 -0.77
N GLU A 230 12.19 4.90 0.26
CA GLU A 230 13.29 3.93 0.12
C GLU A 230 12.92 2.77 -0.81
N ALA A 231 11.70 2.24 -0.70
CA ALA A 231 11.20 1.20 -1.57
C ALA A 231 11.08 1.67 -3.03
N LEU A 232 10.55 2.88 -3.27
CA LEU A 232 10.44 3.44 -4.61
C LEU A 232 11.83 3.71 -5.23
N VAL A 233 12.74 4.32 -4.48
CA VAL A 233 14.12 4.56 -4.96
C VAL A 233 14.79 3.23 -5.31
N SER A 234 14.68 2.22 -4.46
CA SER A 234 15.20 0.88 -4.74
C SER A 234 14.58 0.26 -6.00
N GLN A 235 13.28 0.44 -6.23
CA GLN A 235 12.61 -0.06 -7.44
C GLN A 235 13.08 0.68 -8.70
N ILE A 236 13.22 2.00 -8.62
CA ILE A 236 13.74 2.82 -9.73
C ILE A 236 15.16 2.41 -10.08
N GLU A 237 16.05 2.26 -9.09
CA GLU A 237 17.43 1.84 -9.33
C GLU A 237 17.50 0.44 -9.93
N GLN A 238 16.71 -0.52 -9.42
CA GLN A 238 16.66 -1.86 -10.00
C GLN A 238 16.16 -1.83 -11.45
N GLY A 239 15.08 -1.09 -11.72
CA GLY A 239 14.54 -0.92 -13.07
C GLY A 239 15.49 -0.19 -14.01
N TYR A 240 16.23 0.80 -13.51
CA TYR A 240 17.27 1.51 -14.26
C TYR A 240 18.33 0.53 -14.76
N TRP A 241 18.90 -0.26 -13.84
CA TRP A 241 19.91 -1.24 -14.17
C TRP A 241 19.39 -2.39 -15.05
N ASP A 242 18.10 -2.73 -14.95
CA ASP A 242 17.46 -3.71 -15.84
C ASP A 242 17.37 -3.20 -17.29
N VAL A 243 17.14 -1.91 -17.50
CA VAL A 243 17.18 -1.32 -18.85
C VAL A 243 18.61 -1.30 -19.39
N VAL A 244 19.59 -0.93 -18.57
CA VAL A 244 21.02 -0.96 -18.95
C VAL A 244 21.44 -2.38 -19.37
N LEU A 245 21.09 -3.39 -18.57
CA LEU A 245 21.37 -4.79 -18.87
C LEU A 245 20.67 -5.25 -20.16
N ALA A 246 19.39 -4.93 -20.33
CA ALA A 246 18.64 -5.30 -21.53
C ALA A 246 19.22 -4.66 -22.80
N GLY A 247 19.66 -3.41 -22.71
CA GLY A 247 20.36 -2.72 -23.80
C GLY A 247 21.69 -3.39 -24.14
N ARG A 248 22.51 -3.70 -23.13
CA ARG A 248 23.79 -4.38 -23.35
C ARG A 248 23.62 -5.77 -23.96
N SER A 249 22.63 -6.53 -23.51
CA SER A 249 22.31 -7.85 -24.07
C SER A 249 21.81 -7.73 -25.51
N LEU A 250 21.04 -6.70 -25.84
CA LEU A 250 20.61 -6.43 -27.21
C LEU A 250 21.83 -6.20 -28.13
N ASP A 251 22.77 -5.35 -27.74
CA ASP A 251 24.00 -5.09 -28.50
C ASP A 251 24.80 -6.38 -28.77
N ILE A 252 24.92 -7.25 -27.75
CA ILE A 252 25.61 -8.54 -27.87
C ILE A 252 24.89 -9.46 -28.86
N TYR A 253 23.55 -9.54 -28.81
CA TYR A 253 22.77 -10.36 -29.74
C TYR A 253 22.80 -9.81 -31.18
N GLU A 254 22.82 -8.49 -31.36
CA GLU A 254 22.97 -7.86 -32.69
C GLU A 254 24.32 -8.21 -33.31
N GLN A 255 25.41 -8.11 -32.53
CA GLN A 255 26.75 -8.53 -32.97
C GLN A 255 26.80 -10.04 -33.25
N SER A 256 26.17 -10.86 -32.41
CA SER A 256 26.10 -12.31 -32.61
C SER A 256 25.39 -12.67 -33.92
N LEU A 257 24.27 -12.01 -34.24
CA LEU A 257 23.55 -12.24 -35.50
C LEU A 257 24.34 -11.77 -36.71
N ALA A 258 25.04 -10.64 -36.62
CA ALA A 258 25.90 -10.14 -37.69
C ALA A 258 27.01 -11.16 -38.02
N ILE A 259 27.69 -11.70 -37.00
CA ILE A 259 28.71 -12.75 -37.18
C ILE A 259 28.09 -14.02 -37.75
N ALA A 260 26.93 -14.46 -37.27
CA ALA A 260 26.25 -15.66 -37.77
C ALA A 260 25.86 -15.54 -39.26
N ARG A 261 25.39 -14.36 -39.69
CA ARG A 261 25.07 -14.08 -41.10
C ARG A 261 26.32 -14.12 -41.99
N GLN A 262 27.41 -13.53 -41.52
CA GLN A 262 28.69 -13.60 -42.23
C GLN A 262 29.18 -15.06 -42.37
N GLN A 263 28.97 -15.87 -41.34
CA GLN A 263 29.31 -17.30 -41.37
C GLN A 263 28.48 -18.08 -42.40
N VAL A 264 27.18 -17.78 -42.54
CA VAL A 264 26.32 -18.37 -43.58
C VAL A 264 26.85 -18.04 -44.97
N GLU A 265 27.20 -16.77 -45.21
CA GLU A 265 27.76 -16.33 -46.50
C GLU A 265 29.08 -17.07 -46.82
N GLU A 266 29.98 -17.18 -45.85
CA GLU A 266 31.25 -17.91 -46.01
C GLU A 266 31.04 -19.41 -46.31
N VAL A 267 30.08 -20.04 -45.63
CA VAL A 267 29.73 -21.46 -45.85
C VAL A 267 29.16 -21.67 -47.25
N VAL A 268 28.24 -20.81 -47.69
CA VAL A 268 27.63 -20.90 -49.02
C VAL A 268 28.69 -20.74 -50.13
N GLU A 269 29.62 -19.79 -49.99
CA GLU A 269 30.71 -19.63 -50.97
C GLU A 269 31.64 -20.85 -51.01
N ARG A 270 31.96 -21.45 -49.85
CA ARG A 270 32.79 -22.67 -49.79
C ARG A 270 32.11 -23.90 -50.37
N ILE A 271 30.78 -23.98 -50.30
CA ILE A 271 30.00 -25.03 -50.97
C ILE A 271 30.06 -24.86 -52.49
N LYS A 272 29.93 -23.63 -53.01
CA LYS A 272 30.01 -23.34 -54.46
C LYS A 272 31.36 -23.76 -55.06
N VAL A 273 32.45 -23.63 -54.32
CA VAL A 273 33.79 -24.08 -54.74
C VAL A 273 34.09 -25.54 -54.39
N GLY A 274 33.10 -26.29 -53.87
CA GLY A 274 33.18 -27.74 -53.62
C GLY A 274 33.98 -28.16 -52.39
N VAL A 275 34.24 -27.23 -51.45
CA VAL A 275 35.07 -27.48 -50.25
C VAL A 275 34.23 -27.95 -49.05
N LEU A 276 32.93 -27.63 -49.00
CA LEU A 276 31.99 -28.03 -47.94
C LEU A 276 30.77 -28.76 -48.51
N ALA A 277 30.12 -29.58 -47.67
CA ALA A 277 28.89 -30.30 -48.02
C ALA A 277 27.66 -29.38 -47.90
N GLU A 278 26.62 -29.61 -48.72
CA GLU A 278 25.36 -28.83 -48.68
C GLU A 278 24.68 -28.86 -47.30
N SER A 279 24.85 -29.94 -46.53
CA SER A 279 24.34 -30.05 -45.16
C SER A 279 24.89 -28.97 -44.21
N GLU A 280 26.08 -28.42 -44.49
CA GLU A 280 26.68 -27.36 -43.69
C GLU A 280 25.92 -26.03 -43.83
N ALA A 281 25.29 -25.76 -44.99
CA ALA A 281 24.46 -24.57 -45.18
C ALA A 281 23.22 -24.61 -44.28
N ALA A 282 22.51 -25.74 -44.28
CA ALA A 282 21.31 -25.90 -43.43
C ALA A 282 21.63 -25.72 -41.93
N ALA A 283 22.80 -26.20 -41.48
CA ALA A 283 23.25 -26.01 -40.10
C ALA A 283 23.59 -24.54 -39.79
N ALA A 284 24.28 -23.85 -40.70
CA ALA A 284 24.61 -22.43 -40.56
C ALA A 284 23.35 -21.54 -40.56
N GLU A 285 22.42 -21.79 -41.47
CA GLU A 285 21.14 -21.06 -41.57
C GLU A 285 20.28 -21.28 -40.33
N SER A 286 20.23 -22.50 -39.80
CA SER A 286 19.52 -22.83 -38.56
C SER A 286 20.07 -22.04 -37.37
N GLU A 287 21.39 -21.91 -37.25
CA GLU A 287 22.02 -21.11 -36.19
C GLU A 287 21.71 -19.60 -36.38
N ALA A 288 21.79 -19.09 -37.61
CA ALA A 288 21.44 -17.69 -37.90
C ALA A 288 19.97 -17.39 -37.57
N ALA A 289 19.05 -18.31 -37.86
CA ALA A 289 17.65 -18.21 -37.49
C ALA A 289 17.45 -18.20 -35.97
N ALA A 290 18.15 -19.07 -35.23
CA ALA A 290 18.14 -19.07 -33.77
C ALA A 290 18.64 -17.73 -33.18
N ARG A 291 19.65 -17.10 -33.80
CA ARG A 291 20.12 -15.77 -33.38
C ARG A 291 19.12 -14.66 -33.67
N ALA A 292 18.41 -14.75 -34.80
CA ALA A 292 17.34 -13.82 -35.11
C ALA A 292 16.21 -13.91 -34.09
N GLU A 293 15.85 -15.13 -33.65
CA GLU A 293 14.86 -15.34 -32.57
C GLU A 293 15.32 -14.74 -31.23
N GLN A 294 16.57 -14.98 -30.84
CA GLN A 294 17.16 -14.39 -29.63
C GLN A 294 17.14 -12.86 -29.67
N LEU A 295 17.46 -12.26 -30.82
CA LEU A 295 17.41 -10.82 -31.02
C LEU A 295 15.98 -10.26 -30.86
N VAL A 296 14.97 -10.92 -31.44
CA VAL A 296 13.56 -10.52 -31.27
C VAL A 296 13.14 -10.58 -29.79
N THR A 297 13.55 -11.62 -29.08
CA THR A 297 13.29 -11.78 -27.65
C THR A 297 13.95 -10.66 -26.83
N ALA A 298 15.23 -10.36 -27.11
CA ALA A 298 15.98 -9.30 -26.44
C ALA A 298 15.34 -7.91 -26.64
N LYS A 299 14.86 -7.62 -27.86
CA LYS A 299 14.09 -6.40 -28.14
C LYS A 299 12.83 -6.31 -27.28
N GLY A 300 12.10 -7.42 -27.14
CA GLY A 300 10.92 -7.50 -26.28
C GLY A 300 11.24 -7.25 -24.80
N ILE A 301 12.36 -7.78 -24.29
CA ILE A 301 12.82 -7.56 -22.92
C ILE A 301 13.17 -6.08 -22.70
N LEU A 302 13.91 -5.45 -23.62
CA LEU A 302 14.27 -4.03 -23.52
C LEU A 302 13.03 -3.14 -23.48
N VAL A 303 12.06 -3.37 -24.36
CA VAL A 303 10.81 -2.58 -24.39
C VAL A 303 10.06 -2.71 -23.06
N LYS A 304 9.95 -3.91 -22.50
CA LYS A 304 9.28 -4.14 -21.21
C LYS A 304 10.03 -3.49 -20.04
N ALA A 305 11.35 -3.66 -19.98
CA ALA A 305 12.19 -3.04 -18.94
C ALA A 305 12.05 -1.51 -18.97
N ARG A 306 12.08 -0.92 -20.18
CA ARG A 306 11.89 0.51 -20.37
C ARG A 306 10.51 0.98 -19.92
N LEU A 307 9.44 0.28 -20.29
CA LEU A 307 8.08 0.65 -19.87
C LEU A 307 7.92 0.58 -18.34
N ASN A 308 8.56 -0.39 -17.69
CA ASN A 308 8.57 -0.48 -16.23
C ASN A 308 9.26 0.72 -15.58
N LEU A 309 10.42 1.14 -16.10
CA LEU A 309 11.12 2.34 -15.63
C LEU A 309 10.29 3.62 -15.87
N LEU A 310 9.74 3.79 -17.08
CA LEU A 310 8.90 4.94 -17.41
C LEU A 310 7.66 5.03 -16.51
N ARG A 311 7.04 3.90 -16.15
CA ARG A 311 5.93 3.90 -15.19
C ARG A 311 6.33 4.43 -13.82
N MET A 312 7.55 4.14 -13.36
CA MET A 312 8.04 4.61 -12.06
C MET A 312 8.37 6.10 -12.07
N VAL A 313 8.97 6.59 -13.17
CA VAL A 313 9.30 8.01 -13.38
C VAL A 313 8.07 8.85 -13.73
N ASN A 314 7.01 8.22 -14.23
CA ASN A 314 5.72 8.81 -14.61
C ASN A 314 5.87 10.05 -15.52
N PRO A 315 6.15 9.87 -16.81
CA PRO A 315 6.40 10.98 -17.72
C PRO A 315 5.15 11.87 -17.94
N ALA A 316 5.36 13.10 -18.38
CA ALA A 316 4.34 14.14 -18.37
C ALA A 316 3.23 13.95 -19.42
N GLY A 317 3.53 13.30 -20.55
CA GLY A 317 2.54 13.12 -21.63
C GLY A 317 2.62 11.79 -22.39
N PRO A 318 1.61 11.48 -23.23
CA PRO A 318 1.55 10.26 -24.03
C PRO A 318 2.74 10.06 -24.98
N ALA A 319 3.33 11.16 -25.47
CA ALA A 319 4.47 11.14 -26.38
C ALA A 319 5.76 10.63 -25.70
N ASP A 320 5.91 10.91 -24.41
CA ASP A 320 7.10 10.53 -23.64
C ASP A 320 7.16 9.02 -23.38
N TRP A 321 6.02 8.31 -23.43
CA TRP A 321 5.98 6.86 -23.38
C TRP A 321 6.70 6.21 -24.58
N GLN A 322 6.80 6.94 -25.69
CA GLN A 322 7.52 6.54 -26.90
C GLN A 322 8.95 7.10 -26.97
N ALA A 323 9.42 7.90 -26.01
CA ALA A 323 10.78 8.46 -26.00
C ALA A 323 11.90 7.40 -25.93
N VAL A 324 12.94 7.53 -26.75
CA VAL A 324 14.13 6.65 -26.65
C VAL A 324 14.88 7.03 -25.38
N VAL A 325 14.88 6.14 -24.38
CA VAL A 325 15.59 6.38 -23.11
C VAL A 325 17.07 6.06 -23.31
N VAL A 326 17.91 7.09 -23.19
CA VAL A 326 19.37 6.98 -23.25
C VAL A 326 19.92 7.09 -21.83
N LEU A 327 20.59 6.04 -21.39
CA LEU A 327 21.10 5.87 -20.02
C LEU A 327 22.63 6.01 -20.08
N PRO A 328 23.21 7.15 -19.66
CA PRO A 328 24.64 7.41 -19.82
C PRO A 328 25.51 6.73 -18.75
N ASP A 329 24.91 6.20 -17.67
CA ASP A 329 25.66 5.68 -16.52
C ASP A 329 26.36 4.36 -16.84
N VAL A 330 27.67 4.32 -16.59
CA VAL A 330 28.50 3.14 -16.82
C VAL A 330 28.41 2.21 -15.60
N PRO A 331 28.12 0.91 -15.80
CA PRO A 331 27.95 -0.02 -14.68
C PRO A 331 29.27 -0.41 -13.98
N GLU A 332 30.42 0.05 -14.49
CA GLU A 332 31.76 -0.28 -13.98
C GLU A 332 31.91 0.01 -12.49
N LEU A 333 32.42 -0.99 -11.75
CA LEU A 333 32.66 -0.90 -10.32
C LEU A 333 34.03 -0.27 -10.06
N PRO A 334 34.18 0.61 -9.05
CA PRO A 334 35.49 1.09 -8.65
C PRO A 334 36.40 -0.10 -8.27
N PRO A 335 37.66 -0.15 -8.75
CA PRO A 335 38.55 -1.30 -8.54
C PRO A 335 38.87 -1.57 -7.06
N ASP A 336 38.73 -0.57 -6.19
CA ASP A 336 39.03 -0.64 -4.74
C ASP A 336 37.77 -0.49 -3.86
N MET A 337 36.60 -0.92 -4.34
CA MET A 337 35.38 -0.88 -3.53
C MET A 337 35.49 -1.81 -2.31
N ALA A 338 35.80 -1.24 -1.15
CA ALA A 338 35.77 -1.92 0.14
C ALA A 338 34.43 -1.66 0.82
N LEU A 339 33.74 -2.73 1.22
CA LEU A 339 32.59 -2.63 2.12
C LEU A 339 33.09 -2.44 3.55
N ASP A 340 32.36 -1.63 4.31
CA ASP A 340 32.55 -1.59 5.75
C ASP A 340 32.19 -2.94 6.37
N GLY A 341 32.66 -3.20 7.60
CA GLY A 341 32.35 -4.45 8.27
C GLY A 341 30.84 -4.65 8.48
N VAL A 342 30.39 -5.90 8.38
CA VAL A 342 28.96 -6.29 8.51
C VAL A 342 28.27 -5.67 9.72
N GLU A 343 28.96 -5.64 10.86
CA GLU A 343 28.39 -5.11 12.11
C GLU A 343 28.14 -3.60 12.07
N SER A 344 28.88 -2.84 11.24
CA SER A 344 28.60 -1.42 10.98
C SER A 344 27.24 -1.27 10.29
N HIS A 345 26.99 -2.04 9.23
CA HIS A 345 25.72 -2.06 8.51
C HIS A 345 24.55 -2.50 9.40
N VAL A 346 24.76 -3.52 10.24
CA VAL A 346 23.74 -3.97 11.21
C VAL A 346 23.41 -2.87 12.23
N SER A 347 24.42 -2.20 12.78
CA SER A 347 24.21 -1.12 13.74
C SER A 347 23.46 0.07 13.12
N LEU A 348 23.76 0.38 11.86
CA LEU A 348 23.09 1.43 11.11
C LEU A 348 21.62 1.06 10.85
N ALA A 349 21.35 -0.19 10.46
CA ALA A 349 20.00 -0.70 10.26
C ALA A 349 19.15 -0.61 11.52
N LEU A 350 19.68 -1.01 12.67
CA LEU A 350 18.97 -0.91 13.94
C LEU A 350 18.65 0.55 14.33
N ALA A 351 19.42 1.52 13.84
CA ALA A 351 19.18 2.93 14.11
C ALA A 351 18.22 3.60 13.10
N LYS A 352 18.40 3.33 11.80
CA LYS A 352 17.77 4.11 10.72
C LYS A 352 16.58 3.44 10.06
N ARG A 353 16.44 2.12 10.12
CA ARG A 353 15.42 1.40 9.35
C ARG A 353 14.00 1.90 9.73
N PRO A 354 13.19 2.39 8.77
CA PRO A 354 11.93 3.06 9.09
C PRO A 354 10.89 2.16 9.77
N ASP A 355 10.78 0.91 9.31
CA ASP A 355 9.84 -0.10 9.80
C ASP A 355 10.08 -0.46 11.29
N LEU A 356 11.35 -0.53 11.71
CA LEU A 356 11.74 -0.74 13.11
C LEU A 356 11.43 0.49 13.98
N ASN A 357 11.63 1.69 13.45
CA ASN A 357 11.29 2.92 14.15
C ASN A 357 9.77 3.08 14.34
N GLN A 358 8.96 2.65 13.37
CA GLN A 358 7.51 2.53 13.55
C GLN A 358 7.16 1.56 14.67
N ALA A 359 7.77 0.36 14.69
CA ALA A 359 7.51 -0.63 15.73
C ALA A 359 7.83 -0.07 17.14
N ARG A 360 8.89 0.72 17.29
CA ARG A 360 9.23 1.43 18.54
C ARG A 360 8.16 2.43 18.95
N LEU A 361 7.65 3.23 18.01
CA LEU A 361 6.57 4.18 18.28
C LEU A 361 5.26 3.46 18.61
N GLN A 362 4.98 2.33 17.97
CA GLN A 362 3.82 1.49 18.26
C GLN A 362 3.86 0.96 19.70
N VAL A 363 5.03 0.54 20.20
CA VAL A 363 5.20 0.16 21.62
C VAL A 363 4.89 1.34 22.54
N ARG A 364 5.40 2.55 22.24
CA ARG A 364 5.08 3.77 23.01
C ARG A 364 3.58 4.11 22.99
N ARG A 365 2.91 3.89 21.86
CA ARG A 365 1.46 4.07 21.74
C ARG A 365 0.70 3.09 22.63
N ARG A 366 1.12 1.82 22.69
CA ARG A 366 0.54 0.80 23.58
C ARG A 366 0.77 1.12 25.06
N ASP A 367 1.90 1.74 25.41
CA ASP A 367 2.13 2.20 26.79
C ASP A 367 1.09 3.26 27.22
N LEU A 368 0.72 4.18 26.31
CA LEU A 368 -0.36 5.14 26.58
C LEU A 368 -1.73 4.46 26.78
N ASP A 369 -2.01 3.35 26.10
CA ASP A 369 -3.23 2.54 26.34
C ASP A 369 -3.22 1.97 27.78
N VAL A 370 -2.07 1.52 28.27
CA VAL A 370 -1.91 1.04 29.66
C VAL A 370 -2.16 2.17 30.66
N VAL A 371 -1.65 3.38 30.40
CA VAL A 371 -1.90 4.56 31.23
C VAL A 371 -3.39 4.91 31.30
N GLN A 372 -4.08 4.94 30.16
CA GLN A 372 -5.52 5.22 30.10
C GLN A 372 -6.34 4.15 30.84
N THR A 373 -6.07 2.87 30.56
CA THR A 373 -6.82 1.75 31.17
C THR A 373 -6.56 1.63 32.67
N ARG A 374 -5.33 1.94 33.14
CA ARG A 374 -5.02 2.02 34.57
C ARG A 374 -5.81 3.11 35.26
N ASN A 375 -5.96 4.29 34.64
CA ASN A 375 -6.81 5.34 35.19
C ASN A 375 -8.29 4.92 35.26
N GLY A 376 -8.77 4.14 34.28
CA GLY A 376 -10.11 3.56 34.28
C GLY A 376 -10.43 2.57 35.42
N LEU A 377 -9.42 2.15 36.20
CA LEU A 377 -9.63 1.32 37.39
C LEU A 377 -10.04 2.14 38.62
N LEU A 378 -9.77 3.43 38.62
CA LEU A 378 -10.05 4.32 39.75
C LEU A 378 -11.55 4.61 39.84
N PRO A 379 -12.09 4.85 41.05
CA PRO A 379 -13.43 5.41 41.22
C PRO A 379 -13.52 6.81 40.58
N LYS A 380 -14.71 7.21 40.14
CA LYS A 380 -14.94 8.61 39.74
C LYS A 380 -15.27 9.42 40.98
N LEU A 381 -14.49 10.45 41.23
CA LEU A 381 -14.74 11.41 42.30
C LEU A 381 -14.65 12.78 41.68
N ASP A 382 -15.78 13.46 41.60
CA ASP A 382 -15.89 14.76 40.93
C ASP A 382 -16.28 15.83 41.95
N LEU A 383 -15.55 16.95 41.95
CA LEU A 383 -15.93 18.17 42.64
C LEU A 383 -16.76 19.01 41.69
N PHE A 384 -18.00 19.34 42.04
CA PHE A 384 -18.81 20.25 41.26
C PHE A 384 -19.16 21.50 42.08
N VAL A 385 -19.19 22.63 41.39
CA VAL A 385 -19.69 23.91 41.90
C VAL A 385 -20.65 24.45 40.85
N SER A 386 -21.90 24.70 41.23
CA SER A 386 -22.92 25.30 40.38
C SER A 386 -23.42 26.61 40.97
N LEU A 387 -23.54 27.62 40.11
CA LEU A 387 -24.08 28.93 40.42
C LEU A 387 -25.23 29.17 39.46
N GLY A 388 -26.44 29.39 39.96
CA GLY A 388 -27.58 29.58 39.09
C GLY A 388 -28.60 30.56 39.63
N GLY A 389 -29.52 30.95 38.77
CA GLY A 389 -30.65 31.76 39.15
C GLY A 389 -31.86 31.38 38.31
N SER A 390 -33.04 31.47 38.92
CA SER A 390 -34.31 31.28 38.24
C SER A 390 -35.17 32.53 38.36
N ARG A 391 -35.93 32.79 37.31
CA ARG A 391 -37.01 33.78 37.27
C ARG A 391 -38.28 33.04 36.98
N TYR A 392 -39.21 33.12 37.92
CA TYR A 392 -40.54 32.58 37.79
C TYR A 392 -41.52 33.74 37.55
N THR A 393 -42.27 33.68 36.46
CA THR A 393 -43.36 34.62 36.17
C THR A 393 -44.64 33.84 35.95
N GLN A 394 -45.65 34.11 36.77
CA GLN A 394 -46.98 33.54 36.62
C GLN A 394 -47.94 34.62 36.14
N SER A 395 -48.63 34.31 35.04
CA SER A 395 -49.69 35.15 34.48
C SER A 395 -50.99 34.36 34.51
N VAL A 396 -52.00 34.87 35.22
CA VAL A 396 -53.36 34.33 35.23
C VAL A 396 -54.30 35.41 34.71
N SER A 397 -55.26 35.01 33.86
CA SER A 397 -56.24 35.92 33.28
C SER A 397 -56.96 36.74 34.36
N GLY A 398 -56.83 38.08 34.32
CA GLY A 398 -57.47 39.00 35.26
C GLY A 398 -56.66 39.40 36.50
N THR A 399 -55.42 38.94 36.68
CA THR A 399 -54.51 39.35 37.77
C THR A 399 -53.22 39.98 37.23
N PRO A 400 -52.58 40.92 37.94
CA PRO A 400 -51.22 41.38 37.60
C PRO A 400 -50.21 40.22 37.61
N ASP A 401 -49.23 40.25 36.70
CA ASP A 401 -48.17 39.24 36.66
C ASP A 401 -47.33 39.26 37.95
N GLU A 402 -47.17 38.10 38.58
CA GLU A 402 -46.28 37.94 39.73
C GLU A 402 -44.93 37.41 39.24
N THR A 403 -43.83 38.08 39.62
CA THR A 403 -42.47 37.66 39.25
C THR A 403 -41.60 37.50 40.49
N ASP A 404 -41.05 36.31 40.66
CA ASP A 404 -40.07 36.00 41.70
C ASP A 404 -38.70 35.70 41.07
N ASN A 405 -37.63 36.16 41.70
CA ASN A 405 -36.25 35.94 41.28
C ASN A 405 -35.49 35.23 42.39
N GLN A 406 -35.05 34.01 42.12
CA GLN A 406 -34.28 33.22 43.08
C GLN A 406 -32.84 33.04 42.59
N LYS A 407 -31.90 33.05 43.54
CA LYS A 407 -30.49 32.73 43.31
C LYS A 407 -30.16 31.48 44.09
N ALA A 408 -29.44 30.57 43.47
CA ALA A 408 -29.00 29.32 44.07
C ALA A 408 -27.51 29.13 43.83
N TYR A 409 -26.84 28.58 44.84
CA TYR A 409 -25.47 28.09 44.72
C TYR A 409 -25.43 26.69 45.34
N ALA A 410 -24.75 25.77 44.67
CA ALA A 410 -24.52 24.44 45.19
C ALA A 410 -23.07 24.04 44.95
N GLY A 411 -22.52 23.28 45.87
CA GLY A 411 -21.20 22.69 45.75
C GLY A 411 -21.20 21.34 46.44
N GLY A 412 -20.55 20.35 45.83
CA GLY A 412 -20.57 18.99 46.34
C GLY A 412 -19.50 18.12 45.74
N LEU A 413 -19.37 16.93 46.34
CA LEU A 413 -18.53 15.85 45.85
C LEU A 413 -19.45 14.72 45.41
N THR A 414 -19.26 14.22 44.19
CA THR A 414 -19.98 13.06 43.66
C THR A 414 -18.99 11.91 43.54
N LEU A 415 -19.26 10.80 44.25
CA LEU A 415 -18.45 9.58 44.20
C LEU A 415 -19.21 8.46 43.50
N GLU A 416 -18.69 7.97 42.39
CA GLU A 416 -19.14 6.76 41.71
C GLU A 416 -18.11 5.65 41.94
N LEU A 417 -18.48 4.66 42.77
CA LEU A 417 -17.65 3.49 43.07
C LEU A 417 -18.19 2.26 42.33
N PRO A 418 -17.60 1.88 41.17
CA PRO A 418 -18.05 0.69 40.43
C PRO A 418 -17.68 -0.58 41.21
N LEU A 419 -18.70 -1.30 41.71
CA LEU A 419 -18.50 -2.56 42.40
C LEU A 419 -18.07 -3.65 41.40
N GLY A 420 -17.01 -4.39 41.73
CA GLY A 420 -16.42 -5.44 40.88
C GLY A 420 -15.51 -4.92 39.76
N ASN A 421 -15.91 -3.85 39.05
CA ASN A 421 -15.20 -3.18 37.95
C ASN A 421 -14.52 -4.16 36.94
N ARG A 422 -15.22 -5.25 36.58
CA ARG A 422 -14.66 -6.35 35.79
C ARG A 422 -14.25 -5.90 34.38
N ALA A 423 -15.04 -5.03 33.75
CA ALA A 423 -14.74 -4.52 32.42
C ALA A 423 -13.45 -3.68 32.40
N ALA A 424 -13.24 -2.76 33.34
CA ALA A 424 -12.00 -1.98 33.37
C ALA A 424 -10.78 -2.83 33.70
N LYS A 425 -10.91 -3.80 34.63
CA LYS A 425 -9.84 -4.78 34.93
C LYS A 425 -9.45 -5.59 33.70
N ALA A 426 -10.44 -6.09 32.96
CA ALA A 426 -10.20 -6.84 31.72
C ALA A 426 -9.55 -5.97 30.64
N ARG A 427 -10.00 -4.72 30.45
CA ARG A 427 -9.37 -3.78 29.50
C ARG A 427 -7.92 -3.46 29.89
N HIS A 428 -7.64 -3.27 31.18
CA HIS A 428 -6.28 -3.02 31.65
C HIS A 428 -5.37 -4.23 31.46
N ALA A 429 -5.85 -5.44 31.79
CA ALA A 429 -5.11 -6.66 31.53
C ALA A 429 -4.84 -6.85 30.02
N ALA A 430 -5.86 -6.62 29.17
CA ALA A 430 -5.71 -6.69 27.73
C ALA A 430 -4.69 -5.66 27.20
N ALA A 431 -4.68 -4.43 27.73
CA ALA A 431 -3.69 -3.42 27.36
C ALA A 431 -2.27 -3.83 27.77
N GLY A 432 -2.10 -4.43 28.95
CA GLY A 432 -0.81 -5.01 29.38
C GLY A 432 -0.32 -6.10 28.44
N TRP A 433 -1.16 -7.09 28.12
CA TRP A 433 -0.82 -8.12 27.14
C TRP A 433 -0.54 -7.56 25.74
N SER A 434 -1.25 -6.50 25.33
CA SER A 434 -1.02 -5.84 24.04
C SER A 434 0.33 -5.12 24.00
N LEU A 435 0.77 -4.55 25.12
CA LEU A 435 2.10 -3.93 25.25
C LEU A 435 3.20 -4.99 25.20
N ASP A 436 3.05 -6.09 25.95
CA ASP A 436 4.01 -7.21 25.93
C ASP A 436 4.11 -7.83 24.53
N GLN A 437 2.97 -8.02 23.86
CA GLN A 437 2.92 -8.49 22.47
C GLN A 437 3.66 -7.55 21.52
N ALA A 438 3.46 -6.23 21.64
CA ALA A 438 4.16 -5.25 20.83
C ALA A 438 5.68 -5.25 21.10
N GLY A 439 6.09 -5.43 22.36
CA GLY A 439 7.49 -5.58 22.74
C GLY A 439 8.16 -6.82 22.12
N HIS A 440 7.48 -7.97 22.16
CA HIS A 440 7.97 -9.18 21.50
C HIS A 440 7.99 -9.06 19.98
N ALA A 441 7.00 -8.42 19.38
CA ALA A 441 6.98 -8.15 17.94
C ALA A 441 8.16 -7.27 17.51
N MET A 442 8.47 -6.21 18.29
CA MET A 442 9.64 -5.36 18.06
C MET A 442 10.95 -6.14 18.18
N ALA A 443 11.12 -6.96 19.22
CA ALA A 443 12.32 -7.77 19.40
C ALA A 443 12.52 -8.80 18.27
N ASN A 444 11.44 -9.43 17.80
CA ASN A 444 11.48 -10.32 16.64
C ASN A 444 11.85 -9.54 15.36
N MET A 445 11.31 -8.34 15.20
CA MET A 445 11.64 -7.47 14.07
C MET A 445 13.12 -7.08 14.07
N GLU A 446 13.71 -6.75 15.23
CA GLU A 446 15.15 -6.50 15.36
C GLU A 446 16.00 -7.70 14.91
N GLN A 447 15.56 -8.92 15.23
CA GLN A 447 16.24 -10.14 14.75
C GLN A 447 16.12 -10.32 13.23
N LEU A 448 14.93 -10.09 12.67
CA LEU A 448 14.71 -10.14 11.22
C LEU A 448 15.58 -9.11 10.50
N VAL A 449 15.66 -7.88 11.01
CA VAL A 449 16.54 -6.82 10.47
C VAL A 449 18.00 -7.27 10.44
N GLN A 450 18.49 -7.90 11.51
CA GLN A 450 19.86 -8.42 11.54
C GLN A 450 20.09 -9.52 10.49
N VAL A 451 19.14 -10.42 10.30
CA VAL A 451 19.22 -11.49 9.30
C VAL A 451 19.18 -10.91 7.88
N ASP A 452 18.27 -9.99 7.61
CA ASP A 452 18.13 -9.33 6.31
C ASP A 452 19.43 -8.65 5.88
N VAL A 453 20.03 -7.85 6.78
CA VAL A 453 21.25 -7.10 6.49
C VAL A 453 22.44 -8.03 6.29
N ARG A 454 22.60 -9.05 7.15
CA ARG A 454 23.67 -10.04 7.00
C ARG A 454 23.53 -10.83 5.71
N SER A 455 22.31 -11.21 5.33
CA SER A 455 22.05 -11.89 4.05
C SER A 455 22.41 -11.01 2.87
N ALA A 456 21.93 -9.75 2.87
CA ALA A 456 22.21 -8.81 1.79
C ALA A 456 23.70 -8.49 1.67
N TYR A 457 24.42 -8.43 2.78
CA TYR A 457 25.88 -8.27 2.78
C TYR A 457 26.57 -9.47 2.09
N VAL A 458 26.17 -10.70 2.44
CA VAL A 458 26.69 -11.92 1.81
C VAL A 458 26.36 -11.94 0.31
N ASP A 459 25.17 -11.48 -0.09
CA ASP A 459 24.80 -11.37 -1.50
C ASP A 459 25.74 -10.43 -2.27
N VAL A 460 26.11 -9.28 -1.68
CA VAL A 460 27.07 -8.35 -2.29
C VAL A 460 28.45 -9.02 -2.45
N GLU A 461 28.97 -9.68 -1.41
CA GLU A 461 30.25 -10.40 -1.50
C GLU A 461 30.21 -11.51 -2.56
N GLN A 462 29.09 -12.24 -2.64
CA GLN A 462 28.87 -13.26 -3.66
C GLN A 462 28.91 -12.67 -5.06
N PHE A 463 28.17 -11.59 -5.33
CA PHE A 463 28.17 -10.95 -6.65
C PHE A 463 29.54 -10.38 -7.02
N LEU A 464 30.28 -9.81 -6.06
CA LEU A 464 31.66 -9.35 -6.29
C LEU A 464 32.59 -10.50 -6.69
N ALA A 465 32.46 -11.68 -6.06
CA ALA A 465 33.20 -12.87 -6.45
C ALA A 465 32.78 -13.39 -7.83
N GLN A 466 31.48 -13.37 -8.13
CA GLN A 466 30.94 -13.78 -9.43
C GLN A 466 31.45 -12.90 -10.58
N VAL A 467 31.59 -11.58 -10.38
CA VAL A 467 32.15 -10.68 -11.41
C VAL A 467 33.55 -11.14 -11.83
N LYS A 468 34.43 -11.45 -10.87
CA LYS A 468 35.80 -11.92 -11.15
C LYS A 468 35.80 -13.24 -11.93
N ALA A 469 34.92 -14.18 -11.55
CA ALA A 469 34.79 -15.47 -12.24
C ALA A 469 34.20 -15.32 -13.65
N ALA A 470 33.19 -14.46 -13.82
CA ALA A 470 32.54 -14.18 -15.09
C ALA A 470 33.50 -13.48 -16.07
N GLU A 471 34.32 -12.54 -15.58
CA GLU A 471 35.35 -11.88 -16.38
C GLU A 471 36.38 -12.88 -16.91
N ALA A 472 36.93 -13.74 -16.04
CA ALA A 472 37.85 -14.78 -16.45
C ALA A 472 37.22 -15.74 -17.48
N THR A 473 35.95 -16.11 -17.27
CA THR A 473 35.19 -16.95 -18.21
C THR A 473 35.03 -16.28 -19.56
N ARG A 474 34.64 -15.00 -19.61
CA ARG A 474 34.50 -14.24 -20.86
C ARG A 474 35.80 -14.25 -21.66
N VAL A 475 36.91 -13.89 -21.02
CA VAL A 475 38.23 -13.82 -21.68
C VAL A 475 38.65 -15.18 -22.26
N LEU A 476 38.38 -16.29 -21.56
CA LEU A 476 38.71 -17.64 -22.03
C LEU A 476 37.77 -18.11 -23.17
N ARG A 477 36.48 -17.75 -23.12
CA ARG A 477 35.52 -18.08 -24.18
C ARG A 477 35.74 -17.29 -25.45
N GLU A 478 36.10 -16.01 -25.35
CA GLU A 478 36.51 -15.17 -26.49
C GLU A 478 37.75 -15.75 -27.19
N LYS A 479 38.76 -16.20 -26.41
CA LYS A 479 39.95 -16.88 -26.97
C LYS A 479 39.60 -18.20 -27.64
N THR A 480 38.74 -19.01 -27.03
CA THR A 480 38.29 -20.28 -27.62
C THR A 480 37.57 -20.05 -28.95
N PHE A 481 36.68 -19.06 -29.03
CA PHE A 481 36.00 -18.68 -30.27
C PHE A 481 37.00 -18.27 -31.36
N ALA A 482 37.95 -17.40 -31.04
CA ALA A 482 39.00 -16.99 -31.99
C ALA A 482 39.81 -18.18 -32.52
N ILE A 483 40.19 -19.12 -31.63
CA ILE A 483 40.93 -20.33 -32.02
C ILE A 483 40.09 -21.23 -32.94
N GLU A 484 38.82 -21.48 -32.61
CA GLU A 484 37.94 -22.32 -33.44
C GLU A 484 37.67 -21.69 -34.80
N GLN A 485 37.53 -20.37 -34.87
CA GLN A 485 37.35 -19.66 -36.13
C GLN A 485 38.60 -19.78 -37.03
N GLU A 486 39.80 -19.68 -36.46
CA GLU A 486 41.04 -19.92 -37.22
C GLU A 486 41.18 -21.38 -37.67
N LYS A 487 40.83 -22.37 -36.83
CA LYS A 487 40.81 -23.77 -37.25
C LYS A 487 39.83 -24.02 -38.39
N PHE A 488 38.66 -23.38 -38.37
CA PHE A 488 37.65 -23.49 -39.44
C PHE A 488 38.15 -22.88 -40.76
N ARG A 489 38.85 -21.75 -40.71
CA ARG A 489 39.52 -21.17 -41.89
C ARG A 489 40.53 -22.11 -42.51
N LEU A 490 41.24 -22.88 -41.69
CA LEU A 490 42.22 -23.88 -42.12
C LEU A 490 41.60 -25.24 -42.49
N GLY A 491 40.27 -25.39 -42.50
CA GLY A 491 39.58 -26.65 -42.79
C GLY A 491 39.74 -27.73 -41.72
N ARG A 492 40.09 -27.35 -40.49
CA ARG A 492 40.35 -28.26 -39.35
C ARG A 492 39.26 -28.20 -38.25
N SER A 493 38.18 -27.47 -38.48
CA SER A 493 37.01 -27.40 -37.60
C SER A 493 35.73 -27.42 -38.44
N THR A 494 34.58 -27.60 -37.80
CA THR A 494 33.27 -27.69 -38.46
C THR A 494 32.42 -26.46 -38.16
N THR A 495 31.42 -26.17 -38.99
CA THR A 495 30.52 -25.03 -38.77
C THR A 495 29.81 -25.12 -37.42
N LEU A 496 29.44 -26.34 -37.01
CA LEU A 496 28.82 -26.61 -35.72
C LEU A 496 29.73 -26.23 -34.53
N LEU A 497 31.03 -26.53 -34.60
CA LEU A 497 31.98 -26.23 -33.51
C LEU A 497 32.21 -24.73 -33.37
N VAL A 498 32.30 -23.99 -34.49
CA VAL A 498 32.40 -22.52 -34.47
C VAL A 498 31.12 -21.90 -33.90
N ALA A 499 29.94 -22.35 -34.34
CA ALA A 499 28.66 -21.92 -33.81
C ALA A 499 28.53 -22.19 -32.31
N GLN A 500 28.98 -23.36 -31.84
CA GLN A 500 29.01 -23.69 -30.41
C GLN A 500 29.95 -22.78 -29.63
N ALA A 501 31.18 -22.56 -30.12
CA ALA A 501 32.11 -21.65 -29.47
C ALA A 501 31.57 -20.20 -29.41
N GLN A 502 30.87 -19.76 -30.44
CA GLN A 502 30.19 -18.46 -30.47
C GLN A 502 29.03 -18.39 -29.47
N ARG A 503 28.20 -19.45 -29.34
CA ARG A 503 27.15 -19.55 -28.30
C ARG A 503 27.74 -19.39 -26.91
N ASP A 504 28.83 -20.11 -26.61
CA ASP A 504 29.48 -20.06 -25.31
C ASP A 504 30.09 -18.68 -25.03
N MET A 505 30.66 -18.01 -26.05
CA MET A 505 31.18 -16.64 -25.94
C MET A 505 30.04 -15.65 -25.62
N VAL A 506 28.96 -15.66 -26.40
CA VAL A 506 27.81 -14.78 -26.20
C VAL A 506 27.20 -14.99 -24.81
N ALA A 507 27.00 -16.23 -24.39
CA ALA A 507 26.50 -16.55 -23.05
C ALA A 507 27.44 -16.01 -21.95
N SER A 508 28.76 -16.10 -22.12
CA SER A 508 29.72 -15.57 -21.15
C SER A 508 29.75 -14.04 -21.09
N GLN A 509 29.53 -13.35 -22.22
CA GLN A 509 29.45 -11.89 -22.27
C GLN A 509 28.19 -11.39 -21.56
N ILE A 510 27.05 -12.04 -21.76
CA ILE A 510 25.81 -11.74 -21.04
C ILE A 510 25.98 -12.03 -19.55
N GLY A 511 26.52 -13.20 -19.19
CA GLY A 511 26.74 -13.56 -17.78
C GLY A 511 27.68 -12.59 -17.05
N GLN A 512 28.67 -12.01 -17.73
CA GLN A 512 29.49 -10.94 -17.15
C GLN A 512 28.68 -9.65 -16.94
N ALA A 513 27.91 -9.23 -17.94
CA ALA A 513 27.06 -8.04 -17.81
C ALA A 513 26.06 -8.19 -16.66
N GLU A 514 25.45 -9.37 -16.52
CA GLU A 514 24.56 -9.73 -15.41
C GLU A 514 25.27 -9.67 -14.06
N ALA A 515 26.50 -10.20 -13.94
CA ALA A 515 27.25 -10.17 -12.69
C ALA A 515 27.58 -8.74 -12.24
N VAL A 516 28.01 -7.87 -13.17
CA VAL A 516 28.35 -6.46 -12.86
C VAL A 516 27.11 -5.70 -12.40
N ILE A 517 26.00 -5.85 -13.13
CA ILE A 517 24.71 -5.26 -12.77
C ILE A 517 24.19 -5.84 -11.44
N GLY A 518 24.41 -7.13 -11.20
CA GLY A 518 24.07 -7.82 -9.95
C GLY A 518 24.67 -7.15 -8.73
N VAL A 519 25.96 -6.75 -8.79
CA VAL A 519 26.59 -6.00 -7.69
C VAL A 519 25.87 -4.68 -7.42
N ARG A 520 25.51 -3.92 -8.47
CA ARG A 520 24.78 -2.65 -8.31
C ARG A 520 23.43 -2.86 -7.62
N LYS A 521 22.65 -3.85 -8.07
CA LYS A 521 21.35 -4.19 -7.48
C LYS A 521 21.46 -4.73 -6.05
N ALA A 522 22.51 -5.50 -5.75
CA ALA A 522 22.79 -6.01 -4.40
C ALA A 522 23.14 -4.87 -3.44
N LEU A 523 23.99 -3.92 -3.86
CA LEU A 523 24.31 -2.72 -3.07
C LEU A 523 23.08 -1.86 -2.79
N THR A 524 22.24 -1.59 -3.80
CA THR A 524 20.96 -0.89 -3.60
C THR A 524 20.10 -1.61 -2.55
N SER A 525 20.06 -2.94 -2.59
CA SER A 525 19.29 -3.75 -1.64
C SER A 525 19.86 -3.69 -0.22
N LEU A 526 21.19 -3.74 -0.08
CA LEU A 526 21.87 -3.57 1.21
C LEU A 526 21.57 -2.19 1.81
N TYR A 527 21.76 -1.12 1.03
CA TYR A 527 21.50 0.26 1.48
C TYR A 527 20.03 0.51 1.82
N ARG A 528 19.09 -0.15 1.13
CA ARG A 528 17.67 -0.13 1.49
C ARG A 528 17.43 -0.83 2.83
N LEU A 529 17.97 -2.04 3.01
CA LEU A 529 17.73 -2.85 4.21
C LEU A 529 18.35 -2.26 5.48
N GLU A 530 19.39 -1.43 5.35
CA GLU A 530 19.93 -0.65 6.47
C GLU A 530 19.27 0.72 6.68
N GLY A 531 18.37 1.16 5.79
CA GLY A 531 17.67 2.45 5.90
C GLY A 531 18.56 3.67 5.58
N SER A 532 19.58 3.51 4.73
CA SER A 532 20.53 4.58 4.37
C SER A 532 20.44 5.02 2.90
N LEU A 533 19.66 4.30 2.08
CA LEU A 533 19.62 4.48 0.63
C LEU A 533 19.38 5.93 0.22
N LEU A 534 18.44 6.63 0.86
CA LEU A 534 18.15 8.04 0.59
C LEU A 534 19.36 8.93 0.90
N SER A 535 20.06 8.68 2.02
CA SER A 535 21.27 9.40 2.40
C SER A 535 22.40 9.18 1.38
N HIS A 536 22.59 7.95 0.89
CA HIS A 536 23.59 7.65 -0.15
C HIS A 536 23.29 8.33 -1.50
N ARG A 537 22.02 8.65 -1.76
CA ARG A 537 21.60 9.38 -2.97
C ARG A 537 21.47 10.89 -2.78
N GLY A 538 21.84 11.41 -1.60
CA GLY A 538 21.72 12.83 -1.29
C GLY A 538 20.28 13.33 -1.25
N VAL A 539 19.32 12.42 -1.13
CA VAL A 539 17.91 12.74 -0.95
C VAL A 539 17.68 12.91 0.54
N ILE A 540 17.42 14.14 0.95
CA ILE A 540 17.07 14.45 2.34
C ILE A 540 15.56 14.17 2.48
N PRO A 541 15.13 13.31 3.42
CA PRO A 541 13.73 12.98 3.65
C PRO A 541 12.91 14.17 4.14
#